data_AF-A0A2V7MWA8-F1
#
_entry.id   AF-A0A2V7MWA8-F1
#
_cell.length_a   1.000
_cell.length_b   1.000
_cell.length_c   1.000
_cell.angle_alpha   90.00
_cell.angle_beta   90.00
_cell.angle_gamma   90.00
#
_symmetry.space_group_name_H-M   'P 1'
#
loop_
_entity.id
_entity.type
_entity.pdbx_description
1 polymer ?
#
loop_
_entity_poly.entity_id
_entity_poly.type
_entity_poly.pdbx_seq_one_letter_code
_entity_poly.pdbx_strand_id
1 'polypeptide(L)'
;MVDTGGIVTAVANGSATITATAAGVTGSAALTVAQVVKSVVVSPAVASLAVGLTQQFTAVAQDANGNPVPGQTFTWVSSQPLLASVDLNGLTTALAIGTTVITATTGGVSGTATLSIL
;
A
#
# COMPACT_ATOMS: atom_id res chain seq x y z
N MET A 1 21.00 -14.11 -3.57
CA MET A 1 22.11 -15.05 -3.82
C MET A 1 23.39 -14.45 -3.26
N VAL A 2 24.29 -15.27 -2.71
CA VAL A 2 25.63 -14.84 -2.25
C VAL A 2 26.64 -15.50 -3.17
N ASP A 3 27.55 -14.72 -3.76
CA ASP A 3 28.64 -15.27 -4.57
C ASP A 3 29.87 -15.65 -3.71
N THR A 4 30.85 -16.31 -4.34
CA THR A 4 32.10 -16.77 -3.71
C THR A 4 32.98 -15.62 -3.17
N GLY A 5 32.64 -14.36 -3.44
CA GLY A 5 33.29 -13.15 -2.91
C GLY A 5 32.52 -12.49 -1.75
N GLY A 6 31.40 -13.08 -1.31
CA GLY A 6 30.57 -12.53 -0.23
C GLY A 6 29.64 -11.39 -0.68
N ILE A 7 29.47 -11.16 -1.98
CA ILE A 7 28.54 -10.14 -2.47
C ILE A 7 27.12 -10.72 -2.45
N VAL A 8 26.22 -9.99 -1.78
CA VAL A 8 24.82 -10.37 -1.60
C VAL A 8 23.97 -9.58 -2.58
N THR A 9 23.26 -10.27 -3.46
CA THR A 9 22.20 -9.66 -4.27
C THR A 9 20.85 -9.98 -3.64
N ALA A 10 20.16 -8.94 -3.18
CA ALA A 10 18.78 -9.01 -2.72
C ALA A 10 17.83 -9.17 -3.92
N VAL A 11 16.93 -10.15 -3.85
CA VAL A 11 16.01 -10.49 -4.97
C VAL A 11 14.55 -10.17 -4.63
N ALA A 12 14.16 -10.19 -3.35
CA ALA A 12 12.82 -9.86 -2.88
C ALA A 12 12.85 -9.34 -1.44
N ASN A 13 11.72 -8.78 -0.96
CA ASN A 13 11.54 -8.42 0.44
C ASN A 13 11.67 -9.67 1.34
N GLY A 14 12.29 -9.50 2.49
CA GLY A 14 12.48 -10.59 3.44
C GLY A 14 13.72 -10.38 4.29
N SER A 15 13.82 -11.20 5.34
CA SER A 15 15.07 -11.36 6.07
C SER A 15 15.89 -12.42 5.34
N ALA A 16 17.12 -12.07 4.96
CA ALA A 16 18.09 -13.04 4.49
C ALA A 16 19.16 -13.22 5.57
N THR A 17 19.37 -14.45 6.01
CA THR A 17 20.52 -14.79 6.87
C THR A 17 21.67 -15.22 5.97
N ILE A 18 22.79 -14.51 6.05
CA ILE A 18 24.02 -14.86 5.36
C ILE A 18 24.89 -15.60 6.37
N THR A 19 25.28 -16.83 6.04
CA THR A 19 26.17 -17.65 6.88
C THR A 19 27.49 -17.85 6.16
N ALA A 20 28.59 -17.43 6.78
CA ALA A 20 29.95 -17.71 6.33
C ALA A 20 30.59 -18.76 7.25
N THR A 21 31.29 -19.73 6.66
CA THR A 21 32.00 -20.78 7.42
C THR A 21 33.46 -20.83 6.98
N ALA A 22 34.40 -20.71 7.92
CA ALA A 22 35.84 -20.86 7.66
C ALA A 22 36.46 -21.80 8.70
N ALA A 23 37.15 -22.84 8.24
CA ALA A 23 37.83 -23.83 9.10
C ALA A 23 36.97 -24.40 10.26
N GLY A 24 35.66 -24.55 10.04
CA GLY A 24 34.71 -25.06 11.05
C GLY A 24 34.09 -23.99 11.96
N VAL A 25 34.49 -22.72 11.83
CA VAL A 25 33.89 -21.59 12.55
C VAL A 25 32.85 -20.91 11.67
N THR A 26 31.65 -20.66 12.22
CA THR A 26 30.56 -19.99 11.52
C THR A 26 30.36 -18.56 12.04
N GLY A 27 30.05 -17.64 11.13
CA GLY A 27 29.56 -16.31 11.43
C GLY A 27 28.30 -16.04 10.62
N SER A 28 27.27 -15.44 11.24
CA SER A 28 26.04 -15.09 10.57
C SER A 28 25.77 -13.58 10.62
N ALA A 29 25.21 -13.05 9.53
CA ALA A 29 24.72 -11.68 9.45
C ALA A 29 23.27 -11.70 8.92
N ALA A 30 22.40 -10.93 9.57
CA ALA A 30 21.04 -10.72 9.09
C ALA A 30 21.00 -9.49 8.18
N LEU A 31 20.42 -9.64 6.99
CA LEU A 31 20.13 -8.55 6.07
C LEU A 31 18.61 -8.38 5.96
N THR A 32 18.11 -7.19 6.30
CA THR A 32 16.69 -6.84 6.11
C THR A 32 16.56 -5.91 4.91
N VAL A 33 15.82 -6.36 3.90
CA VAL A 33 15.48 -5.53 2.73
C VAL A 33 14.10 -4.94 2.95
N ALA A 34 14.04 -3.64 3.31
CA ALA A 34 12.79 -2.91 3.47
C ALA A 34 12.42 -2.20 2.16
N GLN A 35 11.22 -2.46 1.63
CA GLN A 35 10.66 -1.64 0.54
C GLN A 35 10.10 -0.35 1.13
N VAL A 36 10.49 0.78 0.55
CA VAL A 36 9.96 2.10 0.91
C VAL A 36 8.78 2.40 0.01
N VAL A 37 7.62 2.70 0.61
CA VAL A 37 6.44 3.13 -0.13
C VAL A 37 6.75 4.44 -0.87
N LYS A 38 6.43 4.49 -2.16
CA LYS A 38 6.58 5.66 -3.02
C LYS A 38 5.29 6.10 -3.67
N SER A 39 4.34 5.20 -3.88
CA SER A 39 3.01 5.55 -4.37
C SER A 39 1.92 4.69 -3.73
N VAL A 40 0.68 5.16 -3.79
CA VAL A 40 -0.52 4.41 -3.40
C VAL A 40 -1.52 4.49 -4.54
N VAL A 41 -2.06 3.35 -4.92
CA VAL A 41 -3.10 3.23 -5.96
C VAL A 41 -4.41 2.83 -5.30
N VAL A 42 -5.46 3.61 -5.54
CA VAL A 42 -6.82 3.32 -5.06
C VAL A 42 -7.64 2.75 -6.21
N SER A 43 -8.39 1.68 -5.96
CA SER A 43 -9.25 1.01 -6.93
C SER A 43 -10.68 0.83 -6.40
N PRO A 44 -11.73 1.09 -7.22
CA PRO A 44 -11.64 1.69 -8.55
C PRO A 44 -11.16 3.14 -8.49
N ALA A 45 -10.49 3.62 -9.55
CA ALA A 45 -10.02 5.01 -9.60
C ALA A 45 -11.17 6.02 -9.78
N VAL A 46 -12.27 5.57 -10.40
CA VAL A 46 -13.50 6.33 -10.57
C VAL A 46 -14.67 5.38 -10.28
N ALA A 47 -15.66 5.86 -9.52
CA ALA A 47 -16.91 5.16 -9.29
C ALA A 47 -18.10 6.12 -9.42
N SER A 48 -19.27 5.56 -9.70
CA SER A 48 -20.55 6.27 -9.69
C SER A 48 -21.55 5.47 -8.87
N LEU A 49 -22.24 6.13 -7.95
CA LEU A 49 -23.04 5.47 -6.92
C LEU A 49 -24.32 6.27 -6.63
N ALA A 50 -25.47 5.61 -6.49
CA ALA A 50 -26.69 6.29 -6.08
C ALA A 50 -26.69 6.57 -4.56
N VAL A 51 -27.40 7.61 -4.13
CA VAL A 51 -27.57 7.92 -2.70
C VAL A 51 -28.10 6.71 -1.92
N GLY A 52 -27.52 6.42 -0.76
CA GLY A 52 -27.87 5.31 0.11
C GLY A 52 -27.15 3.99 -0.19
N LEU A 53 -26.44 3.90 -1.33
CA LEU A 53 -25.63 2.72 -1.66
C LEU A 53 -24.20 2.83 -1.13
N THR A 54 -23.48 1.72 -1.19
CA THR A 54 -22.08 1.61 -0.77
C THR A 54 -21.16 1.17 -1.91
N GLN A 55 -19.91 1.60 -1.84
CA GLN A 55 -18.82 1.21 -2.74
C GLN A 55 -17.59 0.86 -1.90
N GLN A 56 -17.02 -0.32 -2.14
CA GLN A 56 -15.74 -0.70 -1.56
C GLN A 56 -14.60 -0.14 -2.41
N PHE A 57 -13.70 0.63 -1.78
CA PHE A 57 -12.42 1.00 -2.37
C PHE A 57 -11.30 0.17 -1.74
N THR A 58 -10.32 -0.22 -2.54
CA THR A 58 -9.11 -0.90 -2.07
C THR A 58 -7.89 -0.04 -2.38
N ALA A 59 -6.82 -0.19 -1.60
CA ALA A 59 -5.58 0.55 -1.78
C ALA A 59 -4.39 -0.41 -1.82
N VAL A 60 -3.45 -0.16 -2.73
CA VAL A 60 -2.18 -0.89 -2.85
C VAL A 60 -1.04 0.12 -2.79
N ALA A 61 -0.13 -0.06 -1.85
CA ALA A 61 1.10 0.71 -1.77
C ALA A 61 2.14 0.08 -2.70
N GLN A 62 2.95 0.91 -3.37
CA GLN A 62 3.99 0.45 -4.29
C GLN A 62 5.33 1.16 -4.02
N ASP A 63 6.43 0.46 -4.30
CA ASP A 63 7.78 1.02 -4.27
C ASP A 63 8.08 1.90 -5.50
N ALA A 64 9.32 2.38 -5.63
CA ALA A 64 9.74 3.22 -6.75
C ALA A 64 9.65 2.52 -8.12
N ASN A 65 9.64 1.18 -8.14
CA ASN A 65 9.61 0.34 -9.33
C ASN A 65 8.19 -0.15 -9.66
N GLY A 66 7.18 0.25 -8.89
CA GLY A 66 5.80 -0.20 -9.05
C GLY A 66 5.48 -1.56 -8.42
N ASN A 67 6.39 -2.14 -7.64
CA ASN A 67 6.12 -3.41 -6.96
C ASN A 67 5.25 -3.19 -5.71
N PRO A 68 4.27 -4.07 -5.43
CA PRO A 68 3.46 -3.96 -4.22
C PRO A 68 4.29 -4.08 -2.94
N VAL A 69 4.02 -3.17 -1.98
CA VAL A 69 4.55 -3.22 -0.62
C VAL A 69 3.48 -3.81 0.31
N PRO A 70 3.60 -5.09 0.73
CA PRO A 70 2.57 -5.74 1.55
C PRO A 70 2.61 -5.28 3.01
N GLY A 71 1.51 -5.53 3.75
CA GLY A 71 1.42 -5.26 5.19
C GLY A 71 1.13 -3.80 5.55
N GLN A 72 0.88 -2.94 4.55
CA GLN A 72 0.51 -1.55 4.79
C GLN A 72 -0.93 -1.45 5.29
N THR A 73 -1.12 -0.64 6.34
CA THR A 73 -2.44 -0.14 6.76
C THR A 73 -2.68 1.23 6.15
N PHE A 74 -3.93 1.50 5.78
CA PHE A 74 -4.33 2.75 5.15
C PHE A 74 -5.29 3.52 6.04
N THR A 75 -5.09 4.83 6.09
CA THR A 75 -6.09 5.77 6.60
C THR A 75 -6.91 6.30 5.43
N TRP A 76 -8.23 6.21 5.56
CA TRP A 76 -9.18 6.64 4.53
C TRP A 76 -9.86 7.95 4.92
N VAL A 77 -10.03 8.84 3.95
CA VAL A 77 -10.70 10.14 4.12
C VAL A 77 -11.52 10.46 2.87
N SER A 78 -12.71 11.01 3.07
CA SER A 78 -13.51 11.64 2.02
C SER A 78 -13.32 13.16 2.07
N SER A 79 -13.10 13.80 0.92
CA SER A 79 -13.00 15.26 0.83
C SER A 79 -14.30 15.98 1.23
N GLN A 80 -15.44 15.30 1.12
CA GLN A 80 -16.76 15.80 1.48
C GLN A 80 -17.52 14.74 2.29
N PRO A 81 -17.28 14.63 3.61
CA PRO A 81 -17.90 13.61 4.46
C PRO A 81 -19.43 13.68 4.54
N LEU A 82 -20.02 14.85 4.25
CA LEU A 82 -21.48 15.04 4.19
C LEU A 82 -22.08 14.48 2.89
N LEU A 83 -21.28 14.33 1.82
CA LEU A 83 -21.73 13.72 0.57
C LEU A 83 -21.47 12.21 0.57
N ALA A 84 -20.31 11.78 1.05
CA ALA A 84 -20.03 10.37 1.30
C ALA A 84 -19.08 10.18 2.48
N SER A 85 -19.42 9.23 3.35
CA SER A 85 -18.56 8.79 4.46
C SER A 85 -17.78 7.55 4.02
N VAL A 86 -16.54 7.42 4.48
CA VAL A 86 -15.68 6.25 4.25
C VAL A 86 -15.18 5.71 5.58
N ASP A 87 -15.22 4.39 5.76
CA ASP A 87 -14.75 3.72 6.97
C ASP A 87 -13.25 3.38 6.90
N LEU A 88 -12.73 2.76 7.98
CA LEU A 88 -11.31 2.36 8.07
C LEU A 88 -10.91 1.27 7.07
N ASN A 89 -11.88 0.54 6.50
CA ASN A 89 -11.65 -0.52 5.53
C ASN A 89 -11.83 -0.02 4.08
N GLY A 90 -12.12 1.27 3.87
CA GLY A 90 -12.37 1.83 2.54
C GLY A 90 -13.80 1.63 2.03
N LEU A 91 -14.72 1.15 2.86
CA LEU A 91 -16.14 1.07 2.50
C LEU A 91 -16.75 2.46 2.56
N THR A 92 -17.19 2.95 1.41
CA THR A 92 -17.75 4.29 1.25
C THR A 92 -19.25 4.24 1.07
N THR A 93 -20.00 5.05 1.81
CA THR A 93 -21.47 5.18 1.73
C THR A 93 -21.85 6.53 1.14
N ALA A 94 -22.69 6.54 0.10
CA ALA A 94 -23.23 7.75 -0.47
C ALA A 94 -24.39 8.32 0.37
N LEU A 95 -24.29 9.59 0.76
CA LEU A 95 -25.24 10.29 1.64
C LEU A 95 -26.03 11.37 0.91
N ALA A 96 -25.41 12.07 -0.05
CA ALA A 96 -26.05 13.11 -0.83
C ALA A 96 -25.40 13.27 -2.21
N ILE A 97 -26.19 13.77 -3.18
CA ILE A 97 -25.74 13.99 -4.56
C ILE A 97 -24.54 14.94 -4.64
N GLY A 98 -23.63 14.69 -5.58
CA GLY A 98 -22.45 15.51 -5.82
C GLY A 98 -21.20 14.68 -6.12
N THR A 99 -20.02 15.28 -5.98
CA THR A 99 -18.75 14.60 -6.29
C THR A 99 -17.78 14.77 -5.13
N THR A 100 -17.15 13.68 -4.71
CA THR A 100 -16.11 13.70 -3.66
C THR A 100 -14.90 12.89 -4.10
N VAL A 101 -13.75 13.18 -3.49
CA VAL A 101 -12.52 12.40 -3.63
C VAL A 101 -12.33 11.53 -2.38
N ILE A 102 -12.13 10.24 -2.60
CA ILE A 102 -11.75 9.27 -1.58
C ILE A 102 -10.22 9.13 -1.60
N THR A 103 -9.59 9.33 -0.46
CA THR A 103 -8.13 9.33 -0.31
C THR A 103 -7.71 8.20 0.64
N ALA A 104 -6.75 7.37 0.22
CA ALA A 104 -6.08 6.39 1.07
C ALA A 104 -4.64 6.84 1.32
N THR A 105 -4.18 6.83 2.58
CA THR A 105 -2.84 7.28 2.96
C THR A 105 -2.12 6.22 3.79
N THR A 106 -0.84 5.98 3.51
CA THR A 106 0.05 5.14 4.33
C THR A 106 1.45 5.73 4.35
N GLY A 107 2.08 5.82 5.53
CA GLY A 107 3.46 6.34 5.67
C GLY A 107 3.67 7.75 5.08
N GLY A 108 2.63 8.59 5.06
CA GLY A 108 2.66 9.94 4.47
C GLY A 108 2.50 10.00 2.94
N VAL A 109 2.29 8.86 2.28
CA VAL A 109 2.03 8.74 0.83
C VAL A 109 0.55 8.47 0.61
N SER A 110 -0.06 9.17 -0.35
CA SER A 110 -1.50 9.09 -0.62
C SER A 110 -1.82 8.67 -2.05
N GLY A 111 -2.97 8.01 -2.20
CA GLY A 111 -3.62 7.69 -3.47
C GLY A 111 -5.07 8.14 -3.41
N THR A 112 -5.68 8.42 -4.58
CA THR A 112 -7.03 8.99 -4.64
C THR A 112 -7.92 8.27 -5.65
N ALA A 113 -9.22 8.32 -5.40
CA ALA A 113 -10.27 7.92 -6.32
C ALA A 113 -11.40 8.97 -6.33
N THR A 114 -12.03 9.15 -7.49
CA THR A 114 -13.17 10.06 -7.65
C THR A 114 -14.48 9.29 -7.52
N LEU A 115 -15.40 9.79 -6.69
CA LEU A 115 -16.73 9.24 -6.52
C LEU A 115 -17.78 10.28 -6.94
N SER A 116 -18.58 9.95 -7.94
CA SER A 116 -19.76 10.71 -8.35
C SER A 116 -21.02 10.10 -7.77
N ILE A 117 -21.85 10.91 -7.13
CA ILE A 117 -23.07 10.51 -6.44
C ILE A 117 -24.26 11.09 -7.19
N LEU A 118 -25.12 10.22 -7.68
CA LEU A 118 -26.24 10.53 -8.57
C LEU A 118 -27.60 10.30 -7.90
#